data_AF-A0A4R7DLT1-F1
#
_entry.id   AF-A0A4R7DLT1-F1
#
_cell.length_a   1.000
_cell.length_b   1.000
_cell.length_c   1.000
_cell.angle_alpha   90.00
_cell.angle_beta   90.00
_cell.angle_gamma   90.00
#
_symmetry.space_group_name_H-M   'P 1'
#
loop_
_entity.id
_entity.type
_entity.pdbx_description
1 polymer ?
#
loop_
_entity_poly.entity_id
_entity_poly.type
_entity_poly.pdbx_seq_one_letter_code
_entity_poly.pdbx_strand_id
1 'polypeptide(L)'
;MEKAKRTDILLIKGATMPDVWRDKDERMYQHIKQSQLDDGKSEDEAEEIASRTVNKQRREEGLTDNTTTQGTGNPNTRLEERTKDELYNRAQQLDIANRSEMTKDELIEAIRQKQ
;
A
#
# COMPACT_ATOMS: atom_id res chain seq x y z
N MET A 1 19.71 -29.82 -19.52
CA MET A 1 18.36 -29.92 -18.95
C MET A 1 17.80 -28.51 -18.86
N GLU A 2 16.76 -28.29 -19.64
CA GLU A 2 16.20 -27.02 -20.04
C GLU A 2 15.63 -26.28 -18.82
N LYS A 3 16.10 -25.07 -18.56
CA LYS A 3 15.44 -24.20 -17.58
C LYS A 3 14.12 -23.79 -18.21
N ALA A 4 13.04 -24.42 -17.76
CA ALA A 4 11.68 -24.00 -18.09
C ALA A 4 11.60 -22.49 -17.86
N LYS A 5 11.27 -21.76 -18.92
CA LYS A 5 11.24 -20.31 -18.93
C LYS A 5 10.12 -19.88 -17.98
N ARG A 6 10.40 -18.90 -17.12
CA ARG A 6 9.47 -18.31 -16.13
C ARG A 6 8.12 -17.85 -16.72
N THR A 7 8.00 -17.79 -18.04
CA THR A 7 6.80 -17.40 -18.78
C THR A 7 5.75 -18.51 -18.96
N ASP A 8 6.08 -19.78 -18.75
CA ASP A 8 5.15 -20.87 -19.11
C ASP A 8 4.15 -21.27 -18.01
N ILE A 9 4.18 -20.62 -16.83
CA ILE A 9 3.25 -20.86 -15.71
C ILE A 9 2.33 -19.64 -15.52
N LEU A 10 1.84 -19.04 -16.60
CA LEU A 10 1.09 -17.76 -16.56
C LEU A 10 -0.33 -17.88 -17.12
N LEU A 11 -0.99 -19.03 -16.93
CA LEU A 11 -2.32 -19.25 -17.51
C LEU A 11 -3.25 -20.16 -16.70
N ILE A 12 -3.38 -19.91 -15.39
CA ILE A 12 -4.51 -20.41 -14.61
C ILE A 12 -5.20 -19.24 -13.90
N LYS A 13 -6.30 -18.80 -14.53
CA LYS A 13 -7.44 -17.99 -14.06
C LYS A 13 -7.35 -17.42 -12.63
N GLY A 14 -7.41 -16.09 -12.53
CA GLY A 14 -8.14 -15.44 -11.43
C GLY A 14 -7.43 -14.31 -10.70
N ALA A 15 -6.10 -14.33 -10.63
CA ALA A 15 -5.35 -13.29 -9.94
C ALA A 15 -4.06 -12.98 -10.68
N THR A 16 -4.00 -11.77 -11.23
CA THR A 16 -2.81 -11.27 -11.91
C THR A 16 -1.73 -11.07 -10.86
N MET A 17 -0.86 -12.08 -10.68
CA MET A 17 0.37 -11.88 -9.91
C MET A 17 1.15 -10.75 -10.60
N PRO A 18 1.49 -9.66 -9.90
CA PRO A 18 2.14 -8.55 -10.55
C PRO A 18 3.50 -9.02 -11.07
N ASP A 19 3.80 -8.64 -12.31
CA ASP A 19 5.05 -8.90 -13.07
C ASP A 19 6.36 -8.47 -12.35
N VAL A 20 6.23 -7.94 -11.12
CA VAL A 20 7.27 -7.30 -10.31
C VAL A 20 7.66 -8.13 -9.07
N TRP A 21 7.12 -9.34 -8.90
CA TRP A 21 7.50 -10.21 -7.76
C TRP A 21 8.79 -10.98 -8.05
N ARG A 22 9.70 -10.99 -7.07
CA ARG A 22 10.92 -11.82 -7.14
C ARG A 22 10.57 -13.28 -6.83
N ASP A 23 11.44 -14.22 -7.21
CA ASP A 23 11.25 -15.64 -6.87
C ASP A 23 11.02 -15.92 -5.38
N LYS A 24 11.62 -15.11 -4.50
CA LYS A 24 11.41 -15.22 -3.05
C LYS A 24 9.97 -14.81 -2.67
N ASP A 25 9.46 -13.75 -3.28
CA ASP A 25 8.13 -13.21 -3.01
C ASP A 25 7.06 -14.23 -3.46
N GLU A 26 7.26 -14.83 -4.63
CA GLU A 26 6.39 -15.88 -5.18
C GLU A 26 6.33 -17.12 -4.28
N ARG A 27 7.50 -17.65 -3.87
CA ARG A 27 7.53 -18.82 -2.97
C ARG A 27 6.84 -18.55 -1.64
N MET A 28 6.97 -17.33 -1.13
CA MET A 28 6.32 -16.94 0.11
C MET A 28 4.81 -16.80 -0.06
N TYR A 29 4.35 -16.20 -1.16
CA TYR A 29 2.93 -16.14 -1.52
C TYR A 29 2.33 -17.55 -1.52
N GLN A 30 2.94 -18.49 -2.26
CA GLN A 30 2.44 -19.86 -2.36
C GLN A 30 2.45 -20.58 -1.01
N HIS A 31 3.49 -20.39 -0.19
CA HIS A 31 3.57 -20.99 1.14
C HIS A 31 2.45 -20.49 2.08
N ILE A 32 2.18 -19.18 2.07
CA ILE A 32 1.12 -18.58 2.89
C ILE A 32 -0.25 -19.01 2.37
N LYS A 33 -0.49 -18.96 1.05
CA LYS A 33 -1.74 -19.41 0.43
C LYS A 33 -2.04 -20.86 0.82
N GLN A 34 -1.06 -21.75 0.66
CA GLN A 34 -1.22 -23.17 1.01
C GLN A 34 -1.52 -23.35 2.50
N SER A 35 -0.79 -22.69 3.39
CA SER A 35 -1.05 -22.75 4.83
C SER A 35 -2.47 -22.29 5.18
N GLN A 36 -2.96 -21.22 4.55
CA GLN A 36 -4.33 -20.73 4.80
C GLN A 36 -5.41 -21.68 4.27
N LEU A 37 -5.16 -22.34 3.13
CA LEU A 37 -6.04 -23.39 2.60
C LEU A 37 -6.07 -24.61 3.54
N ASP A 38 -4.91 -25.01 4.06
CA ASP A 38 -4.77 -26.13 5.02
C ASP A 38 -5.51 -25.82 6.34
N ASP A 39 -5.53 -24.54 6.74
CA ASP A 39 -6.32 -24.03 7.88
C ASP A 39 -7.83 -23.94 7.58
N GLY A 40 -8.27 -24.30 6.38
CA GLY A 40 -9.68 -24.38 5.98
C GLY A 40 -10.28 -23.09 5.41
N LYS A 41 -9.44 -22.11 5.03
CA LYS A 41 -9.92 -20.87 4.40
C LYS A 41 -10.30 -21.09 2.95
N SER A 42 -11.17 -20.21 2.43
CA SER A 42 -11.48 -20.16 1.01
C SER A 42 -10.25 -19.75 0.20
N GLU A 43 -10.21 -20.15 -1.08
CA GLU A 43 -9.11 -19.80 -1.97
C GLU A 43 -8.92 -18.28 -2.10
N ASP A 44 -10.03 -17.55 -2.26
CA ASP A 44 -10.03 -16.09 -2.38
C ASP A 44 -9.46 -15.42 -1.11
N GLU A 45 -9.87 -15.89 0.08
CA GLU A 45 -9.36 -15.35 1.35
C GLU A 45 -7.87 -15.68 1.55
N ALA A 46 -7.46 -16.92 1.23
CA ALA A 46 -6.07 -17.35 1.33
C ALA A 46 -5.16 -16.52 0.41
N GLU A 47 -5.61 -16.26 -0.81
CA GLU A 47 -4.94 -15.41 -1.79
C GLU A 47 -4.82 -13.96 -1.32
N GLU A 48 -5.90 -13.37 -0.78
CA GLU A 48 -5.88 -12.01 -0.25
C GLU A 48 -4.83 -11.89 0.87
N ILE A 49 -4.84 -12.84 1.81
CA ILE A 49 -3.92 -12.87 2.96
C ILE A 49 -2.47 -13.03 2.49
N ALA A 50 -2.21 -13.95 1.57
CA ALA A 50 -0.88 -14.17 1.01
C ALA A 50 -0.37 -12.91 0.29
N SER A 51 -1.19 -12.34 -0.60
CA SER A 51 -0.87 -11.10 -1.32
C SER A 51 -0.59 -9.94 -0.37
N ARG A 52 -1.44 -9.73 0.63
CA ARG A 52 -1.30 -8.65 1.62
C ARG A 52 -0.01 -8.79 2.43
N THR A 53 0.35 -10.01 2.80
CA THR A 53 1.56 -10.29 3.58
C THR A 53 2.81 -10.02 2.76
N VAL A 54 2.86 -10.54 1.52
CA VAL A 54 3.98 -10.31 0.59
C VAL A 54 4.14 -8.84 0.27
N ASN A 55 3.05 -8.13 -0.06
CA ASN A 55 3.10 -6.71 -0.35
C ASN A 55 3.53 -5.87 0.87
N LYS A 56 3.16 -6.27 2.09
CA LYS A 56 3.66 -5.63 3.31
C LYS A 56 5.17 -5.78 3.43
N GLN A 57 5.71 -6.99 3.26
CA GLN A 57 7.15 -7.21 3.33
C GLN A 57 7.90 -6.44 2.23
N ARG A 58 7.38 -6.42 1.00
CA ARG A 58 7.99 -5.66 -0.10
C ARG A 58 8.03 -4.15 0.19
N ARG A 59 7.02 -3.60 0.88
CA ARG A 59 7.05 -2.21 1.37
C ARG A 59 8.14 -2.00 2.42
N GLU A 60 8.27 -2.91 3.39
CA GLU A 60 9.31 -2.84 4.42
C GLU A 60 10.73 -2.97 3.84
N GLU A 61 10.90 -3.79 2.79
CA GLU A 61 12.16 -3.94 2.04
C GLU A 61 12.42 -2.78 1.05
N GLY A 62 11.50 -1.83 0.89
CA GLY A 62 11.64 -0.67 -0.01
C GLY A 62 11.56 -1.01 -1.50
N LEU A 63 10.92 -2.14 -1.85
CA LEU A 63 10.85 -2.68 -3.21
C LEU A 63 9.55 -2.35 -3.94
N THR A 64 8.64 -1.72 -3.23
CA THR A 64 7.46 -1.07 -3.80
C THR A 64 7.60 0.41 -3.57
N ASP A 65 7.20 1.21 -4.54
CA ASP A 65 7.05 2.64 -4.33
C ASP A 65 6.16 2.86 -3.10
N ASN A 66 6.73 3.53 -2.10
CA ASN A 66 5.99 3.90 -0.90
C ASN A 66 5.10 5.08 -1.28
N THR A 67 4.10 4.81 -2.13
CA THR A 67 3.11 5.80 -2.52
C THR A 67 2.33 6.08 -1.26
N THR A 68 2.69 7.17 -0.57
CA THR A 68 1.88 7.71 0.51
C THR A 68 0.48 7.89 -0.06
N THR A 69 -0.49 7.29 0.63
CA THR A 69 -1.89 7.49 0.25
C THR A 69 -2.13 8.99 0.21
N GLN A 70 -2.67 9.51 -0.89
CA GLN A 70 -3.01 10.93 -1.08
C GLN A 70 -4.18 11.39 -0.17
N GLY A 71 -4.38 10.70 0.95
CA GLY A 71 -5.39 11.00 1.94
C GLY A 71 -4.95 12.11 2.89
N THR A 72 -5.90 12.58 3.69
CA THR A 72 -5.70 13.63 4.71
C THR A 72 -5.32 13.08 6.08
N GLY A 73 -4.92 11.80 6.13
CA GLY A 73 -4.70 11.05 7.36
C GLY A 73 -5.99 10.68 8.10
N ASN A 74 -5.83 10.12 9.30
CA ASN A 74 -6.94 9.79 10.19
C ASN A 74 -7.63 11.09 10.66
N PRO A 75 -8.95 11.29 10.42
CA PRO A 75 -9.65 12.51 10.81
C PRO A 75 -9.66 12.76 12.32
N ASN A 76 -9.50 11.71 13.14
CA ASN A 76 -9.50 11.81 14.60
C ASN A 76 -8.11 12.12 15.19
N THR A 77 -7.02 12.06 14.41
CA THR A 77 -5.69 12.46 14.90
C THR A 77 -5.56 13.97 14.88
N ARG A 78 -4.81 14.49 15.87
CA ARG A 78 -4.49 15.91 15.98
C ARG A 78 -3.71 16.37 14.76
N LEU A 79 -3.89 17.63 14.34
CA LEU A 79 -3.21 18.18 13.17
C LEU A 79 -1.68 18.15 13.33
N GLU A 80 -1.20 18.37 14.55
CA GLU A 80 0.23 18.37 14.88
C GLU A 80 0.90 16.99 14.67
N GLU A 81 0.12 15.92 14.83
CA GLU A 81 0.55 14.53 14.66
C GLU A 81 0.51 14.07 13.21
N ARG A 82 -0.13 14.84 12.32
CA ARG A 82 -0.19 14.52 10.88
C ARG A 82 1.12 14.87 10.18
N THR A 83 1.38 14.16 9.09
CA THR A 83 2.48 14.48 8.17
C THR A 83 2.19 15.77 7.41
N LYS A 84 3.23 16.41 6.87
CA LYS A 84 3.07 17.62 6.04
C LYS A 84 2.16 17.33 4.83
N ASP A 85 2.30 16.16 4.22
CA ASP A 85 1.51 15.77 3.05
C ASP A 85 0.02 15.61 3.39
N GLU A 86 -0.31 15.00 4.53
CA GLU A 86 -1.70 14.88 5.00
C GLU A 86 -2.33 16.24 5.29
N LEU A 87 -1.55 17.17 5.87
CA LEU A 87 -1.98 18.55 6.11
C LEU A 87 -2.13 19.33 4.79
N TYR A 88 -1.23 19.13 3.83
CA TYR A 88 -1.35 19.72 2.50
C TYR A 88 -2.63 19.23 1.80
N ASN A 89 -2.89 17.92 1.82
CA ASN A 89 -4.10 17.33 1.25
C ASN A 89 -5.36 17.86 1.96
N ARG A 90 -5.30 18.06 3.28
CA ARG A 90 -6.43 18.63 4.04
C ARG A 90 -6.66 20.09 3.70
N ALA A 91 -5.60 20.88 3.58
CA ALA A 91 -5.66 22.27 3.15
C ALA A 91 -6.20 22.40 1.71
N GLN A 92 -5.86 21.46 0.84
CA GLN A 92 -6.42 21.35 -0.50
C GLN A 92 -7.94 21.07 -0.47
N GLN A 93 -8.41 20.15 0.38
CA GLN A 93 -9.85 19.88 0.53
C GLN A 93 -10.65 21.09 1.05
N LEU A 94 -9.99 21.98 1.77
CA LEU A 94 -10.57 23.21 2.32
C LEU A 94 -10.37 24.42 1.40
N ASP A 95 -9.85 24.22 0.19
CA ASP A 95 -9.57 25.27 -0.80
C ASP A 95 -8.70 26.42 -0.24
N ILE A 96 -7.72 26.09 0.60
CA ILE A 96 -6.79 27.07 1.18
C ILE A 96 -5.78 27.49 0.10
N ALA A 97 -5.76 28.76 -0.26
CA ALA A 97 -4.81 29.31 -1.23
C ALA A 97 -3.36 29.25 -0.70
N ASN A 98 -2.38 29.23 -1.62
CA ASN A 98 -0.95 29.20 -1.30
C ASN A 98 -0.48 28.04 -0.39
N ARG A 99 -1.29 26.98 -0.22
CA ARG A 99 -0.94 25.83 0.63
C ARG A 99 0.37 25.12 0.24
N SER A 100 0.81 25.21 -1.01
CA SER A 100 2.06 24.60 -1.49
C SER A 100 3.31 25.22 -0.88
N GLU A 101 3.24 26.53 -0.58
CA GLU A 101 4.35 27.30 -0.03
C GLU A 101 4.41 27.18 1.50
N MET A 102 3.33 26.73 2.12
CA MET A 102 3.22 26.66 3.58
C MET A 102 4.10 25.55 4.17
N THR A 103 4.71 25.88 5.29
CA THR A 103 5.33 24.94 6.23
C THR A 103 4.26 24.09 6.93
N LYS A 104 4.69 23.04 7.63
CA LYS A 104 3.78 22.18 8.39
C LYS A 104 2.95 22.99 9.39
N ASP A 105 3.58 23.92 10.11
CA ASP A 105 2.92 24.72 11.14
C ASP A 105 1.94 25.72 10.52
N GLU A 106 2.32 26.37 9.42
CA GLU A 106 1.42 27.26 8.67
C GLU A 106 0.20 26.53 8.11
N LEU A 107 0.35 25.29 7.63
CA LEU A 107 -0.76 24.46 7.19
C LEU A 107 -1.72 24.16 8.35
N ILE A 108 -1.19 23.84 9.54
CA ILE A 108 -2.00 23.58 10.73
C ILE A 108 -2.83 24.82 11.09
N GLU A 109 -2.20 25.98 11.15
CA GLU A 109 -2.88 27.24 11.48
C GLU A 109 -3.92 27.63 10.43
N ALA A 110 -3.61 27.49 9.13
CA ALA A 110 -4.54 27.79 8.06
C ALA A 110 -5.78 26.85 8.10
N ILE A 111 -5.57 25.56 8.37
CA ILE A 111 -6.68 24.59 8.55
C ILE A 111 -7.54 24.98 9.75
N ARG A 112 -6.94 25.38 10.87
CA ARG A 112 -7.66 25.82 12.07
C ARG A 112 -8.51 27.06 11.83
N GLN A 113 -8.05 27.99 11.01
CA GLN A 113 -8.79 29.21 10.68
C GLN A 113 -9.97 28.95 9.73
N LYS A 114 -9.93 27.87 8.96
CA LYS A 114 -10.90 27.56 7.90
C LYS A 114 -12.04 26.63 8.34
N GLN A 115 -11.80 25.82 9.39
CA GLN A 115 -12.73 24.80 9.90
C GLN A 115 -13.80 25.37 10.85
#